data_AF-A0A961Z4P3-F1
#
_entry.id   AF-A0A961Z4P3-F1
#
_cell.length_a   1.000
_cell.length_b   1.000
_cell.length_c   1.000
_cell.angle_alpha   90.00
_cell.angle_beta   90.00
_cell.angle_gamma   90.00
#
_symmetry.space_group_name_H-M   'P 1'
#
loop_
_entity.id
_entity.type
_entity.pdbx_description
1 polymer ?
#
loop_
_entity_poly.entity_id
_entity_poly.type
_entity_poly.pdbx_seq_one_letter_code
_entity_poly.pdbx_strand_id
1 'polypeptide(L)' 'IGHPILGDPRYFDVENWELPGGIQNRLHLHARRIVMPHPKGGTLDVTAPLPPHMLQSFNLLGLDADAYDEDDA' A
#
# COMPACT_ATOMS: atom_id res chain seq x y z
N ILE A 1 14.37 8.72 -4.51
CA ILE A 1 13.15 9.32 -5.10
C ILE A 1 12.61 10.53 -4.33
N GLY A 2 13.19 10.95 -3.19
CA GLY A 2 12.78 12.21 -2.53
C GLY A 2 11.36 12.23 -1.94
N HIS A 3 10.67 11.09 -1.92
CA HIS A 3 9.30 10.93 -1.43
C HIS A 3 9.30 9.82 -0.36
N PRO A 4 9.31 10.17 0.94
CA PRO A 4 9.30 9.19 2.01
C PRO A 4 7.94 8.48 2.10
N ILE A 5 7.93 7.28 2.70
CA ILE A 5 6.70 6.53 2.94
C ILE A 5 5.95 7.19 4.10
N LEU A 6 4.64 7.36 3.90
CA LEU A 6 3.76 7.92 4.90
C LEU A 6 3.68 7.01 6.14
N GLY A 7 3.85 7.61 7.32
CA GLY A 7 3.84 6.89 8.59
C GLY A 7 5.09 6.05 8.86
N ASP A 8 6.21 6.36 8.19
CA ASP A 8 7.52 5.79 8.48
C ASP A 8 8.35 6.75 9.37
N PRO A 9 8.33 6.58 10.71
CA PRO A 9 9.03 7.48 11.63
C PRO A 9 10.56 7.39 11.53
N ARG A 10 11.10 6.37 10.86
CA ARG A 10 12.55 6.21 10.75
C ARG A 10 13.14 7.10 9.66
N TYR A 11 12.41 7.29 8.58
CA TYR A 11 12.86 8.03 7.40
C TYR A 11 12.11 9.35 7.21
N PHE A 12 11.06 9.59 8.00
CA PHE A 12 10.28 10.80 7.97
C PHE A 12 9.81 11.23 9.36
N ASP A 13 10.56 12.17 9.93
CA ASP A 13 10.24 12.82 11.20
C ASP A 13 10.47 14.33 11.03
N VAL A 14 9.53 14.98 10.33
CA VAL A 14 9.56 16.42 10.12
C VAL A 14 8.79 17.09 11.25
N GLU A 15 9.51 17.89 12.03
CA GLU A 15 8.93 18.72 13.09
C GLU A 15 7.87 19.67 12.47
N ASN A 16 6.63 19.59 12.95
CA ASN A 16 5.45 20.32 12.45
C ASN A 16 4.84 19.84 11.12
N TRP A 17 5.11 18.61 10.69
CA TRP A 17 4.33 18.01 9.60
C TRP A 17 2.98 17.49 10.12
N GLU A 18 1.90 18.13 9.71
CA GLU A 18 0.55 17.63 9.94
C GLU A 18 0.09 16.73 8.80
N LEU A 19 -0.39 15.53 9.15
CA LEU A 19 -1.03 14.67 8.16
C LEU A 19 -2.28 15.36 7.63
N PRO A 20 -2.55 15.29 6.31
CA PRO A 20 -3.83 15.72 5.75
C PRO A 20 -4.97 15.06 6.53
N GLY A 21 -5.95 15.87 6.93
CA GLY A 21 -7.10 15.40 7.71
C GLY A 21 -7.77 14.21 7.03
N GLY A 22 -8.01 13.13 7.78
CA GLY A 22 -8.60 11.90 7.26
C GLY A 22 -7.60 10.81 6.87
N ILE A 23 -6.29 11.07 6.92
CA ILE A 23 -5.25 10.05 6.76
C ILE A 23 -4.73 9.61 8.13
N GLN A 24 -4.70 8.29 8.35
CA GLN A 24 -4.21 7.73 9.62
C GLN A 24 -2.68 7.72 9.68
N ASN A 25 -2.08 8.04 10.83
CA ASN A 25 -0.64 7.92 11.05
C ASN A 25 -0.20 6.47 11.22
N ARG A 26 -0.16 5.72 10.13
CA ARG A 26 0.29 4.32 10.05
C ARG A 26 1.17 4.15 8.82
N LEU A 27 2.04 3.14 8.84
CA LEU A 27 2.91 2.85 7.70
C LEU A 27 2.06 2.50 6.47
N HIS A 28 2.21 3.26 5.39
CA HIS A 28 1.59 3.02 4.09
C HIS A 28 2.51 2.18 3.20
N LEU A 29 2.95 1.03 3.73
CA LEU A 29 3.73 0.02 3.01
C LEU A 29 2.99 -1.31 3.07
N HIS A 30 2.70 -1.89 1.92
CA HIS A 30 1.91 -3.11 1.81
C HIS A 30 2.49 -4.04 0.75
N ALA A 31 2.76 -5.29 1.14
CA ALA A 31 3.13 -6.34 0.20
C ALA A 31 1.86 -6.89 -0.48
N ARG A 32 1.47 -6.26 -1.59
CA ARG A 32 0.21 -6.53 -2.29
C ARG A 32 0.19 -7.87 -3.02
N ARG A 33 1.28 -8.28 -3.67
CA ARG A 33 1.35 -9.50 -4.48
C ARG A 33 2.65 -10.24 -4.26
N ILE A 34 2.58 -11.57 -4.22
CA ILE A 34 3.75 -12.45 -4.23
C ILE A 34 3.60 -13.48 -5.34
N VAL A 35 4.63 -13.57 -6.19
CA VAL A 35 4.73 -14.56 -7.27
C VAL A 35 5.98 -15.39 -7.03
N MET A 36 5.82 -16.71 -6.94
CA MET A 36 6.93 -17.62 -6.70
C MET A 36 6.66 -19.04 -7.23
N PRO A 37 7.68 -19.87 -7.50
CA PRO A 37 7.48 -21.26 -7.88
C PRO A 37 6.77 -22.05 -6.78
N HIS A 38 5.76 -22.84 -7.15
CA HIS A 38 5.04 -23.68 -6.18
C HIS A 38 5.78 -25.03 -6.01
N PRO A 39 5.94 -25.54 -4.77
CA PRO A 39 6.75 -26.74 -4.48
C PRO A 39 6.22 -28.03 -5.13
N LYS A 40 4.95 -28.07 -5.53
CA LYS A 40 4.35 -29.18 -6.30
C LYS A 40 4.43 -28.99 -7.82
N GLY A 41 5.20 -28.01 -8.30
CA GLY A 41 5.19 -27.54 -9.69
C GLY A 41 4.17 -26.41 -9.91
N GLY A 42 4.39 -25.63 -10.98
CA GLY A 42 3.60 -24.42 -11.30
C GLY A 42 4.07 -23.16 -10.59
N THR A 43 3.26 -22.10 -10.67
CA THR A 43 3.50 -20.79 -10.05
C THR A 43 2.44 -20.52 -9.00
N LEU A 44 2.87 -20.13 -7.80
CA LEU A 44 2.03 -19.53 -6.78
C LEU A 44 1.96 -18.03 -7.05
N ASP A 45 0.75 -17.52 -7.23
CA ASP A 45 0.47 -16.11 -7.41
C ASP A 45 -0.65 -15.72 -6.44
N VAL A 46 -0.35 -14.82 -5.50
CA VAL A 46 -1.27 -14.46 -4.41
C VAL A 46 -1.29 -12.96 -4.24
N THR A 47 -2.50 -12.40 -4.20
CA THR A 47 -2.77 -10.98 -3.96
C THR A 47 -3.49 -10.80 -2.63
N ALA A 48 -3.01 -9.87 -1.79
CA ALA A 48 -3.60 -9.52 -0.49
C ALA A 48 -4.39 -8.21 -0.58
N PRO A 49 -5.61 -8.10 -0.03
CA PRO A 49 -6.39 -6.86 -0.06
C PRO A 49 -5.66 -5.71 0.66
N LEU A 50 -5.87 -4.49 0.19
CA LEU A 50 -5.36 -3.30 0.88
C LEU A 50 -5.85 -3.29 2.34
N PRO A 51 -5.01 -2.84 3.29
CA PRO A 51 -5.43 -2.70 4.68
C PRO A 51 -6.38 -1.49 4.83
N PRO A 52 -7.28 -1.49 5.83
CA PRO A 52 -8.32 -0.46 5.98
C PRO A 52 -7.81 0.99 6.01
N HIS A 53 -6.63 1.25 6.60
CA HIS A 53 -6.07 2.59 6.66
C HIS A 53 -5.58 3.10 5.30
N MET A 54 -5.13 2.20 4.41
CA MET A 54 -4.74 2.56 3.05
C MET A 54 -5.97 2.75 2.15
N LEU A 55 -7.00 1.89 2.29
CA LEU A 55 -8.28 2.08 1.59
C LEU A 55 -8.88 3.44 1.89
N GLN A 56 -8.89 3.86 3.17
CA GLN A 56 -9.36 5.19 3.55
C GLN A 56 -8.56 6.30 2.86
N SER A 57 -7.24 6.21 2.85
CA SER A 57 -6.37 7.18 2.17
C SER A 57 -6.60 7.22 0.66
N PHE A 58 -6.78 6.06 0.01
CA PHE A 58 -7.08 5.98 -1.41
C PHE A 58 -8.42 6.64 -1.74
N ASN A 59 -9.48 6.33 -0.98
CA ASN A 59 -10.79 6.95 -1.14
C ASN A 59 -10.74 8.48 -0.96
N LEU A 60 -10.00 8.96 0.04
CA LEU A 60 -9.84 10.40 0.28
C LEU A 60 -9.13 11.11 -0.88
N LEU A 61 -8.14 10.44 -1.49
CA LEU A 61 -7.35 10.97 -2.60
C LEU A 61 -8.02 10.75 -3.97
N GLY A 62 -9.16 10.05 -4.03
CA GLY A 62 -9.81 9.68 -5.28
C GLY A 62 -9.03 8.66 -6.12
N LEU A 63 -8.19 7.85 -5.46
CA LEU A 63 -7.42 6.78 -6.10
C LEU A 63 -8.24 5.49 -6.17
N ASP A 64 -8.12 4.80 -7.29
CA ASP A 64 -8.69 3.47 -7.47
C ASP A 64 -7.71 2.42 -6.92
N ALA A 65 -8.21 1.58 -5.99
CA ALA A 65 -7.43 0.53 -5.35
C ALA A 65 -7.21 -0.68 -6.28
N ASP A 66 -8.08 -0.86 -7.27
CA ASP A 66 -8.16 -2.07 -8.09
C ASP A 66 -7.63 -1.85 -9.52
N ALA A 67 -7.30 -0.60 -9.89
CA ALA A 67 -6.88 -0.21 -11.24
C ALA A 67 -5.67 -0.97 -11.84
N TYR A 68 -4.94 -1.77 -11.04
CA TYR A 68 -3.76 -2.52 -11.47
C TYR A 68 -3.77 -3.98 -11.02
N ASP A 69 -4.91 -4.51 -10.57
CA ASP A 69 -5.04 -5.94 -10.33
C ASP A 69 -5.18 -6.68 -11.69
N GLU A 70 -4.44 -7.78 -11.87
CA GLU A 70 -4.41 -8.55 -13.13
C GLU A 70 -5.70 -9.34 -13.43
N ASP A 71 -6.66 -9.37 -12.50
CA ASP A 71 -7.96 -10.03 -12.73
C ASP A 71 -8.80 -9.34 -13.83
N ASP A 72 -8.37 -8.16 -14.33
CA ASP A 72 -8.98 -7.38 -15.41
C ASP A 72 -8.31 -7.56 -16.81
N ALA A 73 -7.46 -8.59 -17.01
CA ALA A 73 -6.81 -8.89 -18.30
C ALA A 73 -7.32 -10.16 -19.01
#